data_AF-A0A381R1I0-F1
#
_entry.id   AF-A0A381R1I0-F1
#
_cell.length_a   1.000
_cell.length_b   1.000
_cell.length_c   1.000
_cell.angle_alpha   90.00
_cell.angle_beta   90.00
_cell.angle_gamma   90.00
#
_symmetry.space_group_name_H-M   'P 1'
#
loop_
_entity.id
_entity.type
_entity.pdbx_description
1 polymer ?
#
loop_
_entity_poly.entity_id
_entity_poly.type
_entity_poly.pdbx_seq_one_letter_code
_entity_poly.pdbx_strand_id
1 'polypeptide(L)'
;MSGEVDAAMLMEPWIALAEKNGCRSVCEGHYLGAENASDNMDKETFAAINRAVIKAVDLINSDKKRFLHYLIDQPKFAAIANEWGGLTPDDFHLPRLRYTHPVPYTDEQVEDTYNWMVRWGLLNASVCANDFVDNRTPEPTAADD
;
A
#
# COMPACT_ATOMS: atom_id res chain seq x y z
N MET A 1 -12.41 -18.17 -10.97
CA MET A 1 -12.81 -18.42 -12.38
C MET A 1 -13.95 -19.42 -12.54
N SER A 2 -14.57 -19.90 -11.46
CA SER A 2 -15.74 -20.79 -11.52
C SER A 2 -16.99 -20.18 -12.19
N GLY A 3 -17.00 -18.86 -12.42
CA GLY A 3 -18.16 -18.14 -12.95
C GLY A 3 -19.25 -17.86 -11.92
N GLU A 4 -18.98 -18.05 -10.63
CA GLU A 4 -19.94 -17.81 -9.55
C GLU A 4 -20.29 -16.32 -9.38
N VAL A 5 -19.35 -15.43 -9.68
CA VAL A 5 -19.54 -13.97 -9.68
C VAL A 5 -19.01 -13.36 -10.97
N ASP A 6 -19.65 -12.28 -11.43
CA ASP A 6 -19.27 -11.58 -12.67
C ASP A 6 -17.99 -10.75 -12.53
N ALA A 7 -17.70 -10.26 -11.31
CA ALA A 7 -16.53 -9.45 -11.00
C ALA A 7 -16.11 -9.59 -9.52
N ALA A 8 -14.83 -9.34 -9.24
CA ALA A 8 -14.28 -9.31 -7.89
C ALA A 8 -13.25 -8.18 -7.76
N MET A 9 -13.17 -7.58 -6.56
CA MET A 9 -12.12 -6.63 -6.22
C MET A 9 -10.94 -7.40 -5.63
N LEU A 10 -9.77 -7.28 -6.27
CA LEU A 10 -8.56 -8.03 -5.92
C LEU A 10 -7.39 -7.08 -5.66
N MET A 11 -6.36 -7.60 -4.99
CA MET A 11 -5.06 -6.96 -4.84
C MET A 11 -3.98 -7.88 -5.41
N GLU A 12 -2.81 -7.35 -5.74
CA GLU A 12 -1.67 -8.21 -6.09
C GLU A 12 -1.34 -9.15 -4.92
N PRO A 13 -0.96 -10.41 -5.18
CA PRO A 13 -0.71 -11.04 -6.50
C PRO A 13 -1.94 -11.67 -7.19
N TRP A 14 -3.16 -11.50 -6.65
CA TRP A 14 -4.36 -12.12 -7.20
C TRP A 14 -4.79 -11.55 -8.54
N ILE A 15 -4.51 -10.27 -8.79
CA ILE A 15 -4.78 -9.62 -10.09
C ILE A 15 -3.96 -10.31 -11.18
N ALA A 16 -2.64 -10.43 -11.00
CA ALA A 16 -1.77 -11.12 -11.96
C ALA A 16 -2.22 -12.57 -12.22
N LEU A 17 -2.62 -13.32 -11.18
CA LEU A 17 -3.13 -14.69 -11.34
C LEU A 17 -4.42 -14.74 -12.16
N ALA A 18 -5.35 -13.81 -11.91
CA ALA A 18 -6.59 -13.73 -12.67
C ALA A 18 -6.35 -13.37 -14.14
N GLU A 19 -5.48 -12.37 -14.40
CA GLU A 19 -5.12 -11.93 -15.76
C GLU A 19 -4.45 -13.05 -16.56
N LYS A 20 -3.49 -13.76 -15.95
CA LYS A 20 -2.83 -14.93 -16.55
C LYS A 20 -3.81 -16.00 -16.99
N ASN A 21 -4.90 -16.17 -16.25
CA ASN A 21 -5.92 -17.17 -16.55
C ASN A 21 -7.13 -16.60 -17.32
N GLY A 22 -6.97 -15.45 -17.99
CA GLY A 22 -7.92 -14.94 -18.98
C GLY A 22 -8.94 -13.91 -18.46
N CYS A 23 -8.90 -13.53 -17.19
CA CYS A 23 -9.67 -12.39 -16.69
C CYS A 23 -9.06 -11.06 -17.19
N ARG A 24 -9.81 -9.96 -17.04
CA ARG A 24 -9.36 -8.62 -17.43
C ARG A 24 -9.72 -7.61 -16.35
N SER A 25 -8.80 -6.69 -16.07
CA SER A 25 -9.04 -5.56 -15.18
C SER A 25 -10.05 -4.58 -15.81
N VAL A 26 -11.11 -4.24 -15.08
CA VAL A 26 -12.13 -3.27 -15.50
C VAL A 26 -11.79 -1.86 -15.02
N CYS A 27 -11.28 -1.75 -13.80
CA CYS A 27 -10.81 -0.51 -13.19
C CYS A 27 -9.70 -0.84 -12.18
N GLU A 28 -8.79 0.12 -11.97
CA GLU A 28 -7.71 -0.01 -10.99
C GLU A 28 -7.75 1.19 -10.02
N GLY A 29 -7.79 0.89 -8.72
CA GLY A 29 -7.59 1.84 -7.65
C GLY A 29 -6.22 1.63 -7.01
N HIS A 30 -5.58 2.72 -6.58
CA HIS A 30 -4.30 2.65 -5.89
C HIS A 30 -4.50 3.06 -4.44
N TYR A 31 -4.02 2.24 -3.51
CA TYR A 31 -4.03 2.59 -2.10
C TYR A 31 -3.03 3.70 -1.81
N LEU A 32 -3.44 4.65 -0.96
CA LEU A 32 -2.53 5.49 -0.22
C LEU A 32 -2.22 4.77 1.09
N GLY A 33 -0.95 4.40 1.28
CA GLY A 33 -0.50 3.82 2.54
C GLY A 33 -0.56 4.82 3.68
N ALA A 34 -0.71 4.31 4.90
CA ALA A 34 -0.62 5.09 6.12
C ALA A 34 0.39 4.43 7.06
N GLU A 35 1.33 5.21 7.58
CA GLU A 35 2.21 4.77 8.65
C GLU A 35 1.53 5.03 9.98
N ASN A 36 1.38 4.00 10.80
CA ASN A 36 0.73 4.08 12.10
C ASN A 36 1.78 3.80 13.18
N ALA A 37 1.86 4.69 14.16
CA ALA A 37 2.70 4.55 15.33
C ALA A 37 1.85 4.61 16.60
N SER A 38 2.32 3.98 17.67
CA SER A 38 1.69 4.14 18.98
C SER A 38 2.01 5.52 19.55
N ASP A 39 1.13 6.05 20.41
CA ASP A 39 1.28 7.36 21.05
C ASP A 39 2.59 7.51 21.84
N ASN A 40 3.14 6.39 22.32
CA ASN A 40 4.39 6.35 23.08
C ASN A 40 5.65 6.14 22.21
N MET A 41 5.53 6.15 20.87
CA MET A 41 6.68 6.06 19.99
C MET A 41 7.45 7.38 19.97
N ASP A 42 8.74 7.32 20.32
CA ASP A 42 9.60 8.49 20.31
C ASP A 42 9.93 8.94 18.87
N LYS A 43 10.27 10.22 18.74
CA LYS A 43 10.53 10.86 17.43
C LYS A 43 11.73 10.26 16.72
N GLU A 44 12.76 9.85 17.45
CA GLU A 44 14.01 9.35 16.87
C GLU A 44 13.81 7.96 16.26
N THR A 45 13.09 7.09 16.97
CA THR A 45 12.67 5.77 16.48
C THR A 45 11.77 5.90 15.24
N PHE A 46 10.76 6.77 15.29
CA PHE A 46 9.87 6.99 14.14
C PHE A 46 10.64 7.52 12.92
N ALA A 47 11.57 8.46 13.13
CA ALA A 47 12.45 8.96 12.06
C ALA A 47 13.37 7.87 11.50
N ALA A 48 13.89 6.97 12.35
CA ALA A 48 14.71 5.85 11.93
C ALA A 48 13.93 4.85 11.04
N ILE A 49 12.68 4.55 11.41
CA ILE A 49 11.77 3.72 10.60
C ILE A 49 11.54 4.37 9.24
N ASN A 50 11.20 5.67 9.19
CA ASN A 50 10.99 6.39 7.93
C ASN A 50 12.23 6.37 7.03
N ARG A 51 13.44 6.54 7.58
CA ARG A 51 14.69 6.39 6.81
C ARG A 51 14.84 4.99 6.23
N ALA A 52 14.45 3.94 6.96
CA ALA A 52 14.47 2.57 6.46
C ALA A 52 13.43 2.34 5.35
N VAL A 53 12.21 2.87 5.51
CA VAL A 53 11.15 2.81 4.49
C VAL A 53 11.60 3.50 3.19
N ILE A 54 12.17 4.70 3.26
CA ILE A 54 12.68 5.42 2.09
C ILE A 54 13.72 4.57 1.33
N LYS A 55 14.69 3.99 2.05
CA LYS A 55 15.69 3.09 1.45
C LYS A 55 15.05 1.86 0.80
N ALA A 56 14.01 1.30 1.42
CA ALA A 56 13.28 0.16 0.86
C ALA A 56 12.52 0.56 -0.42
N VAL A 57 11.87 1.72 -0.44
CA VAL A 57 11.19 2.27 -1.63
C VAL A 57 12.19 2.42 -2.78
N ASP A 58 13.35 3.04 -2.53
CA ASP A 58 14.38 3.22 -3.56
C ASP A 58 14.90 1.88 -4.07
N LEU A 59 15.17 0.95 -3.15
CA LEU A 59 15.66 -0.38 -3.47
C LEU A 59 14.66 -1.17 -4.32
N ILE A 60 13.39 -1.18 -3.96
CA ILE A 60 12.32 -1.84 -4.71
C ILE A 60 12.13 -1.17 -6.07
N ASN A 61 12.15 0.16 -6.11
CA ASN A 61 11.98 0.90 -7.35
C ASN A 61 13.12 0.69 -8.35
N SER A 62 14.34 0.43 -7.88
CA SER A 62 15.51 0.13 -8.73
C SER A 62 15.36 -1.14 -9.57
N ASP A 63 14.63 -2.13 -9.06
CA ASP A 63 14.33 -3.39 -9.74
C ASP A 63 13.16 -4.09 -9.05
N LYS A 64 11.94 -3.75 -9.46
CA LYS A 64 10.71 -4.33 -8.89
C LYS A 64 10.63 -5.83 -9.13
N LYS A 65 11.11 -6.30 -10.28
CA LYS A 65 11.02 -7.69 -10.70
C LYS A 65 11.76 -8.61 -9.71
N ARG A 66 12.92 -8.15 -9.21
CA ARG A 66 13.69 -8.84 -8.17
C ARG A 66 12.89 -9.14 -6.89
N PHE A 67 11.92 -8.30 -6.53
CA PHE A 67 11.20 -8.41 -5.26
C PHE A 67 9.84 -9.12 -5.36
N LEU A 68 9.40 -9.51 -6.56
CA LEU A 68 8.10 -10.19 -6.75
C LEU A 68 8.01 -11.55 -6.04
N HIS A 69 9.14 -12.18 -5.73
CA HIS A 69 9.17 -13.41 -4.95
C HIS A 69 8.48 -13.27 -3.58
N TYR A 70 8.50 -12.08 -2.96
CA TYR A 70 7.76 -11.85 -1.71
C TYR A 70 6.24 -11.99 -1.85
N LEU A 71 5.69 -11.69 -3.04
CA LEU A 71 4.28 -11.89 -3.33
C LEU A 71 4.00 -13.33 -3.77
N ILE A 72 4.84 -13.87 -4.67
CA ILE A 72 4.67 -15.19 -5.26
C ILE A 72 4.80 -16.30 -4.20
N ASP A 73 5.80 -16.19 -3.33
CA ASP A 73 6.14 -17.24 -2.36
C ASP A 73 5.34 -17.14 -1.06
N GLN A 74 4.43 -16.15 -0.93
CA GLN A 74 3.60 -15.99 0.25
C GLN A 74 2.76 -17.26 0.46
N PRO A 75 2.90 -18.02 1.56
CA PRO A 75 2.40 -19.40 1.64
C PRO A 75 0.90 -19.59 1.38
N LYS A 76 0.05 -18.68 1.86
CA LYS A 76 -1.40 -18.70 1.63
C LYS A 76 -1.76 -18.43 0.17
N PHE A 77 -0.98 -17.58 -0.50
CA PHE A 77 -1.16 -17.32 -1.93
C PHE A 77 -0.62 -18.48 -2.76
N ALA A 78 0.65 -18.86 -2.54
CA ALA A 78 1.36 -19.87 -3.33
C ALA A 78 0.60 -21.21 -3.39
N ALA A 79 0.03 -21.65 -2.26
CA ALA A 79 -0.76 -22.88 -2.21
C ALA A 79 -1.93 -22.87 -3.21
N ILE A 80 -2.67 -21.76 -3.27
CA ILE A 80 -3.81 -21.60 -4.17
C ILE A 80 -3.33 -21.34 -5.60
N ALA A 81 -2.31 -20.49 -5.79
CA ALA A 81 -1.79 -20.16 -7.11
C ALA A 81 -1.31 -21.40 -7.88
N ASN A 82 -0.72 -22.37 -7.17
CA ASN A 82 -0.25 -23.63 -7.78
C ASN A 82 -1.38 -24.48 -8.39
N GLU A 83 -2.60 -24.38 -7.86
CA GLU A 83 -3.78 -25.04 -8.46
C GLU A 83 -4.17 -24.42 -9.82
N TRP A 84 -3.68 -23.20 -10.09
CA TRP A 84 -3.98 -22.38 -11.27
C TRP A 84 -2.73 -22.08 -12.11
N GLY A 85 -1.73 -22.98 -12.07
CA GLY A 85 -0.51 -22.89 -12.89
C GLY A 85 0.58 -21.95 -12.35
N GLY A 86 0.39 -21.39 -11.16
CA GLY A 86 1.36 -20.53 -10.47
C GLY A 86 1.60 -19.18 -11.14
N LEU A 87 2.50 -18.39 -10.55
CA LEU A 87 2.97 -17.12 -11.11
C LEU A 87 4.49 -17.12 -11.25
N THR A 88 4.94 -16.38 -12.25
CA THR A 88 6.33 -16.00 -12.46
C THR A 88 6.44 -14.47 -12.44
N PRO A 89 7.64 -13.91 -12.23
CA PRO A 89 7.82 -12.46 -12.29
C PRO A 89 7.38 -11.80 -13.61
N ASP A 90 7.33 -12.54 -14.71
CA ASP A 90 6.89 -12.04 -16.03
C ASP A 90 5.36 -11.94 -16.18
N ASP A 91 4.60 -12.55 -15.26
CA ASP A 91 3.14 -12.47 -15.26
C ASP A 91 2.60 -11.15 -14.67
N PHE A 92 3.47 -10.31 -14.09
CA PHE A 92 3.07 -9.06 -13.42
C PHE A 92 3.13 -7.84 -14.33
N HIS A 93 2.09 -7.01 -14.28
CA HIS A 93 2.14 -5.65 -14.84
C HIS A 93 2.82 -4.68 -13.87
N LEU A 94 4.16 -4.59 -13.95
CA LEU A 94 4.98 -3.81 -13.01
C LEU A 94 4.53 -2.35 -12.74
N PRO A 95 4.00 -1.57 -13.70
CA PRO A 95 3.52 -0.20 -13.43
C PRO A 95 2.39 -0.11 -12.39
N ARG A 96 1.69 -1.20 -12.10
CA ARG A 96 0.67 -1.28 -11.04
C ARG A 96 1.28 -1.20 -9.64
N LEU A 97 2.51 -1.65 -9.48
CA LEU A 97 3.23 -1.64 -8.20
C LEU A 97 3.87 -0.27 -7.97
N ARG A 98 3.16 0.59 -7.23
CA ARG A 98 3.58 1.97 -6.95
C ARG A 98 4.07 2.10 -5.51
N TYR A 99 5.37 2.28 -5.36
CA TYR A 99 6.01 2.58 -4.07
C TYR A 99 6.53 4.02 -4.10
N THR A 100 6.06 4.84 -3.17
CA THR A 100 6.43 6.25 -3.04
C THR A 100 7.02 6.51 -1.67
N HIS A 101 7.82 7.56 -1.54
CA HIS A 101 8.30 7.99 -0.22
C HIS A 101 7.14 8.43 0.68
N PRO A 102 7.25 8.21 2.00
CA PRO A 102 6.29 8.76 2.95
C PRO A 102 6.35 10.29 2.90
N VAL A 103 5.17 10.91 2.90
CA VAL A 103 5.00 12.37 2.94
C VAL A 103 3.91 12.71 3.97
N PRO A 104 3.96 13.89 4.61
CA PRO A 104 2.87 14.35 5.47
C PRO A 104 1.55 14.43 4.70
N TYR A 105 0.44 14.21 5.40
CA TYR A 105 -0.89 14.42 4.84
C TYR A 105 -1.16 15.91 4.62
N THR A 106 -1.84 16.26 3.54
CA THR A 106 -2.38 17.62 3.39
C THR A 106 -3.66 17.78 4.19
N ASP A 107 -3.96 19.01 4.60
CA ASP A 107 -5.22 19.31 5.30
C ASP A 107 -6.44 18.87 4.46
N GLU A 108 -6.39 19.08 3.15
CA GLU A 108 -7.41 18.65 2.19
C GLU A 108 -7.60 17.12 2.20
N GLN A 109 -6.51 16.34 2.20
CA GLN A 109 -6.60 14.87 2.26
C GLN A 109 -7.28 14.38 3.55
N VAL A 110 -6.96 15.02 4.67
CA VAL A 110 -7.54 14.69 5.98
C VAL A 110 -9.03 15.06 6.00
N GLU A 111 -9.36 16.26 5.55
CA GLU A 111 -10.75 16.76 5.50
C GLU A 111 -11.63 15.91 4.56
N ASP A 112 -11.15 15.60 3.35
CA ASP A 112 -11.89 14.78 2.39
C ASP A 112 -12.13 13.37 2.93
N THR A 113 -11.11 12.77 3.56
CA THR A 113 -11.24 11.43 4.16
C THR A 113 -12.23 11.46 5.32
N TYR A 114 -12.15 12.46 6.20
CA TYR A 114 -13.09 12.64 7.31
C TYR A 114 -14.53 12.78 6.82
N ASN A 115 -14.77 13.70 5.88
CA ASN A 115 -16.09 13.95 5.33
C ASN A 115 -16.66 12.73 4.60
N TRP A 116 -15.82 11.99 3.88
CA TRP A 116 -16.21 10.71 3.27
C TRP A 116 -16.62 9.70 4.34
N MET A 117 -15.80 9.47 5.37
CA MET A 117 -16.11 8.51 6.44
C MET A 117 -17.41 8.86 7.19
N VAL A 118 -17.65 10.15 7.50
CA VAL A 118 -18.89 10.62 8.12
C VAL A 118 -20.09 10.38 7.21
N ARG A 119 -20.00 10.74 5.92
CA ARG A 119 -21.08 10.57 4.95
C ARG A 119 -21.51 9.10 4.80
N TRP A 120 -20.56 8.17 4.89
CA TRP A 120 -20.83 6.73 4.81
C TRP A 120 -21.18 6.08 6.17
N GLY A 121 -21.24 6.87 7.25
CA GLY A 121 -21.56 6.37 8.59
C GLY A 121 -20.45 5.50 9.21
N LEU A 122 -19.21 5.62 8.72
CA LEU A 122 -18.03 4.92 9.23
C LEU A 122 -17.41 5.64 10.45
N LEU A 123 -17.72 6.92 10.63
CA LEU A 123 -17.25 7.76 11.74
C LEU A 123 -18.39 8.62 12.29
N ASN A 124 -18.35 8.89 13.60
CA ASN A 124 -19.21 9.88 14.22
C ASN A 124 -18.66 11.30 13.95
N ALA A 125 -19.53 12.23 13.56
CA ALA A 125 -19.18 13.63 13.31
C ALA A 125 -18.65 14.39 14.54
N SER A 126 -18.67 13.79 15.73
CA SER A 126 -18.04 14.35 16.94
C SER A 126 -16.53 14.05 17.06
N VAL A 127 -15.96 13.23 16.18
CA VAL A 127 -14.55 12.85 16.23
C VAL A 127 -13.67 13.97 15.67
N CYS A 128 -12.56 14.28 16.34
CA CYS A 128 -11.57 15.24 15.86
C CYS A 128 -10.44 14.52 15.11
N ALA A 129 -10.16 14.92 13.87
CA ALA A 129 -9.09 14.30 13.09
C ALA A 129 -7.69 14.48 13.72
N ASN A 130 -7.47 15.59 14.44
CA ASN A 130 -6.20 15.88 15.12
C ASN A 130 -5.88 14.91 16.27
N ASP A 131 -6.86 14.12 16.72
CA ASP A 131 -6.63 13.07 17.72
C ASP A 131 -5.94 11.83 17.10
N PHE A 132 -5.93 11.72 15.76
CA PHE A 132 -5.48 10.53 15.04
C PHE A 132 -4.44 10.81 13.95
N VAL A 133 -4.38 12.03 13.43
CA VAL A 133 -3.44 12.41 12.36
C VAL A 133 -2.33 13.25 12.93
N ASP A 134 -1.10 12.75 12.78
CA ASP A 134 0.10 13.45 13.21
C ASP A 134 1.05 13.69 12.03
N ASN A 135 1.16 14.97 11.64
CA ASN A 135 2.01 15.44 10.56
C ASN A 135 3.40 15.91 11.04
N ARG A 136 3.91 15.41 12.17
CA ARG A 136 5.27 15.68 12.65
C ARG A 136 6.28 15.63 11.51
N THR A 137 6.69 16.80 11.02
CA THR A 137 7.70 16.91 9.96
C THR A 137 9.06 16.62 10.58
N PRO A 138 9.90 15.75 10.01
CA PRO A 138 11.29 15.71 10.41
C PRO A 138 11.89 17.08 10.08
N GLU A 139 12.43 17.79 11.07
CA GLU A 139 13.22 18.99 10.79
C GLU A 139 14.33 18.61 9.80
N PRO A 140 14.62 19.47 8.79
CA PRO A 140 15.73 19.21 7.90
C PRO A 140 17.00 19.08 8.75
N THR A 141 17.61 17.90 8.74
CA THR A 141 18.96 17.69 9.29
C THR A 141 19.84 18.76 8.65
N ALA A 142 20.35 19.69 9.46
CA ALA A 142 21.37 20.62 9.00
C ALA A 142 22.48 19.80 8.35
N ALA A 143 22.91 20.20 7.16
CA ALA A 143 24.10 19.63 6.56
C ALA A 143 25.25 19.91 7.54
N ASP A 144 25.89 18.85 8.04
CA ASP A 144 27.17 19.01 8.73
C ASP A 144 28.15 19.63 7.73
N ASP A 145 28.62 20.85 8.04
CA ASP A 145 29.73 21.56 7.35
C ASP A 145 31.08 20.87 7.60
#